data_AF-A0A7J8LIC2-F1
#
_entry.id   AF-A0A7J8LIC2-F1
#
_cell.length_a   1.000
_cell.length_b   1.000
_cell.length_c   1.000
_cell.angle_alpha   90.00
_cell.angle_beta   90.00
_cell.angle_gamma   90.00
#
_symmetry.space_group_name_H-M   'P 1'
#
loop_
_entity.id
_entity.type
_entity.pdbx_description
1 polymer ?
#
loop_
_entity_poly.entity_id
_entity_poly.type
_entity_poly.pdbx_seq_one_letter_code
_entity_poly.pdbx_strand_id
1 'polypeptide(L)' 'NYDGVRIQSNSVEVVKAIQDFSLTSSNSAVIRCIYHLLVNTKSWVIQHFPRDCNKIANCLAEMALDTNQGLKTCDEIPK' A
#
# COMPACT_ATOMS: atom_id res chain seq x y z
N ASN A 1 16.22 12.71 12.00
CA ASN A 1 14.82 12.78 12.47
C ASN A 1 13.90 12.30 11.37
N TYR A 2 13.62 11.00 11.32
CA TYR A 2 12.52 10.48 10.51
C TYR A 2 11.30 10.37 11.44
N ASP A 3 10.57 11.49 11.55
CA ASP A 3 9.38 11.59 12.38
C ASP A 3 8.20 10.90 11.67
N GLY A 4 8.08 9.60 11.87
CA GLY A 4 6.90 8.79 11.53
C GLY A 4 6.89 8.13 10.15
N VAL A 5 6.08 7.07 10.04
CA VAL A 5 5.89 6.29 8.81
C VAL A 5 4.79 6.93 7.96
N ARG A 6 5.09 7.28 6.71
CA ARG A 6 4.08 7.73 5.74
C ARG A 6 3.75 6.60 4.77
N ILE A 7 2.47 6.25 4.71
CA ILE A 7 1.95 5.19 3.84
C ILE A 7 1.15 5.86 2.74
N GLN A 8 1.47 5.51 1.50
CA GLN A 8 0.83 6.05 0.31
C GLN A 8 0.19 4.91 -0.47
N SER A 9 -1.11 5.00 -0.70
CA SER A 9 -1.88 4.02 -1.46
C SER A 9 -2.66 4.71 -2.57
N ASN A 10 -2.75 4.07 -3.73
CA ASN A 10 -3.59 4.52 -4.84
C ASN A 10 -5.05 4.01 -4.74
N SER A 11 -5.37 3.17 -3.75
CA SER A 11 -6.76 2.77 -3.48
C SER A 11 -7.36 3.63 -2.38
N VAL A 12 -8.38 4.40 -2.74
CA VAL A 12 -9.17 5.22 -1.81
C VAL A 12 -9.89 4.32 -0.80
N GLU A 13 -10.36 3.15 -1.22
CA GLU A 13 -11.05 2.17 -0.39
C GLU A 13 -10.12 1.64 0.70
N VAL A 14 -8.87 1.32 0.36
CA VAL A 14 -7.87 0.84 1.33
C VAL A 14 -7.50 1.94 2.33
N VAL A 15 -7.28 3.18 1.84
CA VAL A 15 -6.99 4.33 2.71
C VAL A 15 -8.13 4.52 3.72
N LYS A 16 -9.37 4.54 3.23
CA LYS A 16 -10.56 4.68 4.07
C LYS A 16 -10.71 3.52 5.04
N ALA A 17 -10.54 2.28 4.58
CA ALA A 17 -10.65 1.09 5.44
C ALA A 17 -9.63 1.06 6.58
N ILE A 18 -8.44 1.65 6.39
CA ILE A 18 -7.40 1.75 7.43
C ILE A 18 -7.65 2.94 8.34
N GLN A 19 -8.13 4.08 7.81
CA GLN A 19 -8.46 5.27 8.59
C GLN A 19 -9.69 5.08 9.48
N ASP A 20 -10.74 4.46 8.94
CA ASP A 20 -12.01 4.19 9.62
C ASP A 20 -11.94 2.91 10.49
N PHE A 21 -10.77 2.26 10.56
CA PHE A 21 -10.64 0.98 11.22
C PHE A 21 -10.95 1.08 12.71
N SER A 22 -11.99 0.34 13.11
CA SER A 22 -12.19 -0.09 14.49
C SER A 22 -11.89 -1.59 14.57
N LEU A 23 -11.12 -2.00 15.57
CA LEU A 23 -10.81 -3.41 15.87
C LEU A 23 -12.05 -4.31 15.95
N THR A 24 -13.23 -3.73 16.18
CA THR A 24 -14.49 -4.44 16.41
C THR A 24 -15.33 -4.71 15.17
N SER A 25 -15.00 -4.19 13.97
CA SER A 25 -15.92 -4.21 12.81
C SER A 25 -15.34 -4.69 11.47
N SER A 26 -14.04 -4.95 11.35
CA SER A 26 -13.44 -5.34 10.06
C SER A 26 -13.39 -6.86 9.85
N ASN A 27 -14.07 -7.36 8.82
CA ASN A 27 -14.01 -8.76 8.40
C ASN A 27 -12.73 -9.11 7.61
N SER A 28 -11.87 -8.14 7.28
CA SER A 28 -10.65 -8.41 6.51
C SER A 28 -9.48 -8.78 7.41
N ALA A 29 -8.97 -10.01 7.25
CA ALA A 29 -7.76 -10.46 7.93
C ALA A 29 -6.54 -9.58 7.59
N VAL A 30 -6.45 -9.09 6.36
CA VAL A 30 -5.36 -8.22 5.92
C VAL A 30 -5.39 -6.88 6.65
N ILE A 31 -6.57 -6.25 6.76
CA ILE A 31 -6.69 -4.96 7.46
C ILE A 31 -6.38 -5.12 8.95
N ARG A 32 -6.79 -6.21 9.59
CA ARG A 32 -6.40 -6.51 10.98
C ARG A 32 -4.88 -6.66 11.15
N CYS A 33 -4.21 -7.36 10.24
CA CYS A 33 -2.75 -7.48 10.25
C CYS A 33 -2.06 -6.13 10.09
N ILE A 34 -2.51 -5.31 9.13
CA ILE A 34 -1.98 -3.95 8.94
C ILE A 34 -2.13 -3.15 10.24
N TYR A 35 -3.30 -3.17 10.86
CA TYR A 35 -3.53 -2.46 12.11
C TYR A 35 -2.58 -2.92 13.24
N HIS A 36 -2.39 -4.23 13.42
CA HIS A 36 -1.45 -4.75 14.42
C HIS A 36 0.01 -4.33 14.16
N LEU A 37 0.41 -4.13 12.91
CA LEU A 37 1.73 -3.58 12.60
C LEU A 37 1.80 -2.09 12.95
N LEU A 38 0.74 -1.34 12.65
CA LEU A 38 0.69 0.10 12.84
C LEU A 38 0.55 0.53 14.30
N VAL A 39 -0.12 -0.26 15.16
CA VAL A 39 -0.27 0.07 16.59
C VAL A 39 1.07 0.13 17.33
N ASN A 40 2.07 -0.62 16.86
CA ASN A 40 3.42 -0.63 17.43
C ASN A 40 4.34 0.44 16.83
N THR A 41 3.84 1.22 15.87
CA THR A 41 4.61 2.26 15.19
C THR A 41 4.38 3.60 15.88
N LYS A 42 5.46 4.25 16.33
CA LYS A 42 5.41 5.50 17.13
C LYS A 42 4.49 6.59 16.53
N SER A 43 4.55 6.77 15.22
CA SER A 43 3.64 7.65 14.49
C SER A 43 3.55 7.16 13.05
N TRP A 44 2.33 7.18 12.50
CA TRP A 44 2.09 6.84 11.12
C TRP A 44 0.93 7.65 10.55
N VAL A 45 0.92 7.81 9.23
CA VAL A 45 -0.21 8.38 8.50
C VAL A 45 -0.38 7.62 7.20
N ILE A 46 -1.62 7.35 6.83
CA ILE A 46 -1.97 6.83 5.51
C ILE A 46 -2.73 7.88 4.71
N GLN A 47 -2.37 8.05 3.45
CA GLN A 47 -3.03 8.96 2.53
C GLN A 47 -3.19 8.37 1.14
N HIS A 48 -4.22 8.84 0.44
CA HIS A 48 -4.37 8.56 -0.98
C HIS A 48 -3.27 9.25 -1.78
N PHE A 49 -2.69 8.53 -2.72
CA PHE A 49 -1.71 9.04 -3.68
C PHE A 49 -2.03 8.49 -5.07
N PRO A 50 -2.27 9.35 -6.08
CA PRO A 50 -2.68 8.91 -7.41
C PRO A 50 -1.75 7.83 -8.00
N ARG A 51 -2.32 6.86 -8.73
CA ARG A 51 -1.57 5.76 -9.34
C ARG A 51 -0.41 6.26 -10.21
N ASP A 52 -0.66 7.32 -10.99
CA ASP A 52 0.33 7.92 -11.89
C ASP A 52 1.54 8.49 -11.15
N CYS A 53 1.39 8.79 -9.85
CA CYS A 53 2.48 9.23 -8.99
C CYS A 53 3.12 8.06 -8.22
N ASN A 54 2.39 6.95 -8.02
CA ASN A 54 2.86 5.75 -7.31
C ASN A 54 3.52 4.71 -8.24
N LYS A 55 4.31 5.18 -9.22
CA LYS A 55 4.86 4.35 -10.31
C LYS A 55 5.74 3.21 -9.81
N ILE A 56 6.53 3.43 -8.77
CA ILE A 56 7.46 2.43 -8.24
C ILE A 56 6.68 1.26 -7.63
N ALA A 57 5.72 1.54 -6.74
CA ALA A 57 4.89 0.48 -6.15
C ALA A 57 4.09 -0.25 -7.23
N ASN A 58 3.64 0.46 -8.28
CA ASN A 58 2.97 -0.14 -9.41
C ASN A 58 3.89 -1.07 -10.23
N CYS A 59 5.11 -0.65 -10.63
CA CYS A 59 6.04 -1.54 -11.37
C CYS A 59 6.40 -2.77 -10.53
N LEU A 60 6.61 -2.60 -9.22
CA LEU A 60 6.91 -3.73 -8.34
C LEU A 60 5.75 -4.73 -8.27
N ALA A 61 4.51 -4.24 -8.18
CA ALA A 61 3.33 -5.09 -8.20
C ALA A 61 3.13 -5.78 -9.56
N GLU A 62 3.34 -5.08 -10.67
CA GLU A 62 3.26 -5.62 -12.02
C GLU A 62 4.36 -6.65 -12.27
N MET A 63 5.62 -6.38 -11.90
CA MET A 63 6.70 -7.37 -11.99
C MET A 63 6.41 -8.61 -11.16
N ALA A 64 5.87 -8.48 -9.95
CA ALA A 64 5.52 -9.62 -9.12
C ALA A 64 4.36 -10.43 -9.73
N LEU A 65 3.38 -9.75 -10.34
CA LEU A 65 2.28 -10.38 -11.06
C LEU A 65 2.77 -11.11 -12.32
N ASP A 66 3.63 -10.46 -13.09
CA ASP A 66 4.20 -10.97 -14.33
C ASP A 66 5.21 -12.08 -14.07
N THR A 67 5.92 -12.07 -12.94
CA THR A 67 6.79 -13.20 -12.55
C THR A 67 5.98 -14.48 -12.33
N ASN A 68 4.70 -14.37 -11.93
CA ASN A 68 3.78 -15.51 -11.91
C ASN A 68 3.29 -15.92 -13.33
N GLN A 69 3.59 -15.14 -14.36
CA GLN A 69 3.22 -15.35 -15.78
C GLN A 69 4.45 -15.51 -16.72
N GLY A 70 5.69 -15.37 -16.22
CA GLY A 70 6.93 -15.28 -16.99
C GLY A 70 7.47 -13.85 -17.07
N LEU A 71 8.69 -13.62 -16.57
CA LEU A 71 9.33 -12.30 -16.41
C LEU A 71 9.36 -11.46 -17.71
N LYS A 72 8.73 -10.28 -17.68
CA LYS A 72 9.04 -9.15 -18.57
C LYS A 72 9.72 -8.04 -17.76
N THR A 73 10.80 -7.47 -18.29
CA THR A 73 11.62 -6.45 -17.61
C THR A 73 11.00 -5.06 -17.74
N CYS A 74 11.03 -4.23 -16.68
CA CYS A 74 10.47 -2.85 -16.60
C CYS A 74 11.06 -1.84 -17.63
N ASP A 75 11.88 -2.26 -18.61
CA ASP A 75 12.47 -1.39 -19.65
C ASP A 75 11.48 -1.00 -20.76
N GLU A 76 10.25 -1.51 -20.74
CA GLU A 76 9.20 -1.17 -21.72
C GLU A 76 8.31 0.01 -21.28
N ILE A 77 8.65 0.74 -20.21
CA ILE A 77 7.89 1.92 -19.77
C ILE A 77 8.35 3.15 -20.57
N PRO A 78 7.51 3.78 -21.42
CA PRO A 78 7.88 4.99 -22.15
C PRO A 78 8.14 6.15 -21.17
N LYS A 79 9.22 6.89 -21.44
CA LYS A 79 9.59 8.12 -20.71
C LYS A 79 8.51 9.19 -20.80
#